data_AF-A0AAD1KPM7-F1
#
_entry.id   AF-A0AAD1KPM7-F1
#
_cell.length_a   1.000
_cell.length_b   1.000
_cell.length_c   1.000
_cell.angle_alpha   90.00
_cell.angle_beta   90.00
_cell.angle_gamma   90.00
#
_symmetry.space_group_name_H-M   'P 1'
#
loop_
_entity.id
_entity.type
_entity.pdbx_description
1 polymer ?
#
loop_
_entity_poly.entity_id
_entity_poly.type
_entity_poly.pdbx_seq_one_letter_code
_entity_poly.pdbx_strand_id
1 'polypeptide(L)'
;MKWGPNTVTLTVTIEVTRGSLTDYTFFIMENESTDIHQASQPSTGSLGADVSQGHKVHGTITIDCPRTNATVMLTHRSGMSSPISALTIKA
;
A
#
# COMPACT_ATOMS: atom_id res chain seq x y z
N MET A 1 9.02 -8.31 -1.44
CA MET A 1 8.79 -7.37 -2.56
C MET A 1 9.35 -7.98 -3.82
N LYS A 2 8.67 -7.80 -4.95
CA LYS A 2 9.15 -8.26 -6.26
C LYS A 2 8.82 -7.19 -7.31
N TRP A 3 9.83 -6.72 -8.02
CA TRP A 3 9.65 -5.87 -9.20
C TRP A 3 9.32 -6.73 -10.42
N GLY A 4 8.30 -6.33 -11.16
CA GLY A 4 8.06 -6.69 -12.56
C GLY A 4 8.64 -5.62 -13.50
N PRO A 5 8.37 -5.72 -14.81
CA PRO A 5 8.82 -4.73 -15.78
C PRO A 5 8.26 -3.32 -15.51
N ASN A 6 6.96 -3.21 -15.21
CA ASN A 6 6.25 -1.96 -14.93
C ASN A 6 5.29 -2.13 -13.75
N THR A 7 5.62 -3.03 -12.83
CA THR A 7 4.80 -3.30 -11.65
C THR A 7 5.67 -3.59 -10.44
N VAL A 8 5.14 -3.36 -9.26
CA VAL A 8 5.70 -3.90 -8.01
C VAL A 8 4.65 -4.68 -7.26
N THR A 9 5.02 -5.88 -6.80
CA THR A 9 4.21 -6.65 -5.86
C THR A 9 4.84 -6.61 -4.48
N LEU A 10 4.04 -6.18 -3.50
CA LEU A 10 4.42 -6.05 -2.09
C LEU A 10 3.61 -7.04 -1.27
N THR A 11 4.29 -7.81 -0.45
CA THR A 11 3.67 -8.58 0.62
C THR A 11 3.60 -7.68 1.84
N VAL A 12 2.40 -7.47 2.38
CA VAL A 12 2.14 -6.49 3.43
C VAL A 12 1.46 -7.18 4.61
N THR A 13 1.83 -6.75 5.81
CA THR A 13 1.14 -7.10 7.05
C THR A 13 0.69 -5.81 7.70
N ILE A 14 -0.60 -5.69 7.99
CA ILE A 14 -1.16 -4.56 8.72
C ILE A 14 -1.53 -5.05 10.11
N GLU A 15 -1.04 -4.36 11.13
CA GLU A 15 -1.37 -4.60 12.53
C GLU A 15 -1.93 -3.31 13.13
N VAL A 16 -3.17 -3.36 13.62
CA VAL A 16 -3.80 -2.23 14.30
C VAL A 16 -3.66 -2.45 15.81
N THR A 17 -2.80 -1.65 16.44
CA THR A 17 -2.53 -1.74 17.88
C THR A 17 -3.64 -1.13 18.73
N ARG A 18 -4.38 -0.14 18.20
CA ARG A 18 -5.51 0.51 18.86
C ARG A 18 -6.54 1.01 17.83
N GLY A 19 -7.83 0.86 18.13
CA GLY A 19 -8.92 1.31 17.24
C GLY A 19 -9.17 0.37 16.07
N SER A 20 -9.65 0.89 14.95
CA SER A 20 -9.86 0.12 13.71
C SER A 20 -9.39 0.91 12.51
N LEU A 21 -8.79 0.22 11.54
CA LEU A 21 -8.50 0.76 10.23
C LEU A 21 -9.57 0.26 9.27
N THR A 22 -10.38 1.17 8.73
CA THR A 22 -11.44 0.87 7.77
C THR A 22 -11.21 1.69 6.51
N ASP A 23 -11.69 1.18 5.38
CA ASP A 23 -11.70 1.87 4.09
C ASP A 23 -10.34 2.50 3.76
N TYR A 24 -9.32 1.64 3.59
CA TYR A 24 -7.94 2.04 3.31
C TYR A 24 -7.51 1.63 1.90
N THR A 25 -6.48 2.29 1.39
CA THR A 25 -5.88 1.98 0.09
C THR A 25 -4.39 2.27 0.09
N PHE A 26 -3.70 1.75 -0.93
CA PHE A 26 -2.27 1.91 -1.11
C PHE A 26 -1.98 2.74 -2.35
N PHE A 27 -1.04 3.67 -2.19
CA PHE A 27 -0.43 4.42 -3.27
C PHE A 27 1.07 4.18 -3.30
N ILE A 28 1.69 4.42 -4.45
CA ILE A 28 3.13 4.54 -4.58
C ILE A 28 3.44 5.89 -5.21
N MET A 29 4.33 6.65 -4.59
CA MET A 29 4.84 7.92 -5.09
C MET A 29 6.27 7.70 -5.56
N GLU A 30 6.54 8.00 -6.81
CA GLU A 30 7.90 7.99 -7.35
C GLU A 30 8.72 9.11 -6.71
N ASN A 31 9.89 8.77 -6.19
CA ASN A 31 10.70 9.73 -5.45
C ASN A 31 11.31 10.81 -6.38
N GLU A 32 11.47 10.51 -7.66
CA GLU A 32 12.19 11.36 -8.64
C GLU A 32 11.24 12.17 -9.55
N SER A 33 9.96 11.81 -9.67
CA SER A 33 9.02 12.40 -10.66
C SER A 33 7.75 12.97 -10.03
N THR A 34 7.52 12.79 -8.73
CA THR A 34 6.25 13.13 -8.04
C THR A 34 5.01 12.39 -8.54
N ASP A 35 5.16 11.49 -9.52
CA ASP A 35 4.08 10.67 -10.06
C ASP A 35 3.54 9.73 -8.98
N ILE A 36 2.22 9.59 -8.94
CA ILE A 36 1.51 8.75 -7.97
C ILE A 36 0.70 7.69 -8.70
N HIS A 37 0.88 6.44 -8.27
CA HIS A 37 0.13 5.29 -8.78
C HIS A 37 -0.67 4.65 -7.66
N GLN A 38 -1.86 4.18 -7.98
CA GLN A 38 -2.75 3.51 -7.03
C GLN A 38 -2.64 1.99 -7.18
N ALA A 39 -2.69 1.27 -6.07
CA ALA A 39 -2.75 -0.19 -6.10
C ALA A 39 -3.98 -0.70 -6.84
N SER A 40 -3.79 -1.74 -7.65
CA SER A 40 -4.89 -2.42 -8.34
C SER A 40 -5.87 -3.01 -7.32
N GLN A 41 -7.17 -2.89 -7.59
CA GLN A 41 -8.23 -3.48 -6.76
C GLN A 41 -8.90 -4.67 -7.46
N PRO A 42 -9.27 -5.73 -6.73
CA PRO A 42 -9.01 -5.96 -5.31
C PRO A 42 -7.56 -6.42 -5.05
N SER A 43 -7.03 -6.09 -3.88
CA SER A 43 -5.78 -6.70 -3.38
C SER A 43 -5.97 -8.21 -3.19
N THR A 44 -4.92 -8.99 -3.41
CA THR A 44 -4.96 -10.47 -3.25
C THR A 44 -4.58 -10.88 -1.82
N GLY A 45 -5.30 -11.87 -1.26
CA GLY A 45 -5.12 -12.36 0.11
C GLY A 45 -6.22 -11.89 1.07
N SER A 46 -5.93 -11.84 2.37
CA SER A 46 -6.90 -11.46 3.42
C SER A 46 -6.83 -9.98 3.80
N LEU A 47 -6.32 -9.13 2.91
CA LEU A 47 -6.43 -7.67 3.02
C LEU A 47 -7.90 -7.30 2.81
N GLY A 48 -8.71 -7.50 3.83
CA GLY A 48 -10.12 -7.11 3.86
C GLY A 48 -10.29 -5.59 3.97
N ALA A 49 -11.53 -5.11 3.89
CA ALA A 49 -11.84 -3.68 3.96
C ALA A 49 -11.54 -3.07 5.35
N ASP A 50 -11.55 -3.90 6.40
CA ASP A 50 -11.44 -3.47 7.80
C ASP A 50 -10.43 -4.32 8.59
N VAL A 51 -9.66 -3.67 9.46
CA VAL A 51 -8.70 -4.28 10.37
C VAL A 51 -8.96 -3.74 11.78
N SER A 52 -9.43 -4.61 12.67
CA SER A 52 -9.75 -4.25 14.06
C SER A 52 -8.52 -4.32 14.97
N GLN A 53 -8.61 -3.66 16.13
CA GLN A 53 -7.60 -3.72 17.17
C GLN A 53 -7.19 -5.16 17.50
N GLY A 54 -5.88 -5.37 17.66
CA GLY A 54 -5.31 -6.67 18.02
C GLY A 54 -5.29 -7.69 16.89
N HIS A 55 -5.83 -7.35 15.71
CA HIS A 55 -5.80 -8.21 14.53
C HIS A 55 -4.64 -7.85 13.61
N LYS A 56 -4.10 -8.88 12.97
CA LYS A 56 -3.13 -8.75 11.89
C LYS A 56 -3.76 -9.30 10.63
N VAL A 57 -3.73 -8.53 9.55
CA VAL A 57 -4.09 -8.99 8.22
C VAL A 57 -2.84 -9.08 7.36
N HIS A 58 -2.85 -10.07 6.47
CA HIS A 58 -1.74 -10.34 5.57
C HIS A 58 -2.26 -10.48 4.15
N GLY A 59 -1.51 -9.92 3.21
CA GLY A 59 -1.77 -10.15 1.81
C GLY A 59 -0.77 -9.46 0.92
N THR A 60 -1.19 -9.29 -0.33
CA THR A 60 -0.35 -8.83 -1.41
C THR A 60 -1.06 -7.71 -2.16
N ILE A 61 -0.31 -6.67 -2.48
CA ILE A 61 -0.75 -5.58 -3.34
C ILE A 61 0.16 -5.56 -4.56
N THR A 62 -0.43 -5.31 -5.71
CA THR A 62 0.31 -5.04 -6.95
C THR A 62 -0.03 -3.63 -7.39
N ILE A 63 1.00 -2.89 -7.79
CA ILE A 63 0.87 -1.52 -8.24
C ILE A 63 1.59 -1.41 -9.58
N ASP A 64 0.90 -0.89 -10.59
CA ASP A 64 1.50 -0.56 -11.88
C ASP A 64 2.30 0.73 -11.70
N CYS A 65 3.62 0.66 -11.87
CA CYS A 65 4.53 1.80 -11.75
C CYS A 65 5.88 1.46 -12.40
N PRO A 66 6.65 2.45 -12.88
CA PRO A 66 7.99 2.20 -13.36
C PRO A 66 8.88 1.67 -12.23
N ARG A 67 9.90 0.90 -12.60
CA ARG A 67 10.89 0.39 -11.65
C ARG A 67 11.86 1.50 -11.23
N THR A 68 11.48 2.24 -10.19
CA THR A 68 12.25 3.33 -9.61
C THR A 68 12.18 3.33 -8.07
N ASN A 69 13.05 4.11 -7.43
CA ASN A 69 12.92 4.36 -6.00
C ASN A 69 11.62 5.10 -5.72
N ALA A 70 10.87 4.62 -4.73
CA ALA A 70 9.54 5.12 -4.48
C ALA A 70 9.15 5.00 -3.01
N THR A 71 8.07 5.69 -2.64
CA THR A 71 7.45 5.62 -1.32
C THR A 71 6.06 5.04 -1.45
N VAL A 72 5.84 3.88 -0.83
CA VAL A 72 4.53 3.26 -0.71
C VAL A 72 3.80 3.90 0.47
N MET A 73 2.59 4.37 0.25
CA MET A 73 1.75 5.01 1.26
C MET A 73 0.52 4.16 1.54
N LEU A 74 0.28 3.84 2.81
CA LEU A 74 -1.01 3.37 3.30
C LEU A 74 -1.83 4.61 3.70
N THR A 75 -3.03 4.73 3.13
CA THR A 75 -3.90 5.91 3.31
C THR A 75 -5.33 5.47 3.58
N HIS A 76 -6.14 6.34 4.16
CA HIS A 76 -7.59 6.19 4.06
C HIS A 76 -8.03 6.40 2.60
N ARG A 77 -9.10 5.74 2.16
CA ARG A 77 -9.60 5.80 0.78
C ARG A 77 -10.08 7.19 0.38
N SER A 78 -10.33 8.08 1.34
CA SER A 78 -10.51 9.52 1.10
C SER A 78 -9.32 10.17 0.38
N GLY A 79 -8.20 9.46 0.27
CA GLY A 79 -7.07 9.78 -0.60
C GLY A 79 -5.80 10.09 0.20
N MET A 80 -4.81 10.62 -0.50
CA MET A 80 -3.50 10.95 0.09
C MET A 80 -3.52 12.07 1.15
N SER A 81 -4.65 12.72 1.38
CA SER A 81 -4.81 13.77 2.40
C SER A 81 -4.75 13.25 3.83
N SER A 82 -4.81 11.93 4.04
CA SER A 82 -4.72 11.30 5.36
C SER A 82 -3.78 10.08 5.33
N PRO A 83 -2.45 10.29 5.23
CA PRO A 83 -1.49 9.20 5.25
C PRO A 83 -1.42 8.57 6.64
N ILE A 84 -1.39 7.24 6.67
CA ILE A 84 -1.34 6.43 7.88
C ILE A 84 0.08 5.94 8.11
N SER A 85 0.72 5.45 7.04
CA SER A 85 2.08 4.94 7.09
C SER A 85 2.74 5.06 5.72
N ALA A 86 4.07 5.12 5.71
CA ALA A 86 4.88 5.21 4.51
C ALA A 86 6.06 4.23 4.59
N LEU A 87 6.39 3.60 3.46
CA LEU A 87 7.51 2.69 3.31
C LEU A 87 8.27 3.02 2.02
N THR A 88 9.52 3.46 2.16
CA THR A 88 10.40 3.64 1.01
C THR A 88 10.89 2.28 0.49
N ILE A 89 10.79 2.10 -0.83
CA ILE A 89 11.27 0.93 -1.55
C ILE A 89 12.32 1.34 -2.58
N LYS A 90 13.22 0.41 -2.91
CA LYS A 90 14.31 0.62 -3.87
C LYS A 90 14.13 -0.27 -5.09
N ALA A 91 14.49 0.26 -6.27
CA ALA A 91 14.51 -0.46 -7.55
C ALA A 91 15.61 -1.52 -7.62
#